data_AF-A0A2N4YTS2-F1
#
_entry.id   AF-A0A2N4YTS2-F1
#
_cell.length_a   1.000
_cell.length_b   1.000
_cell.length_c   1.000
_cell.angle_alpha   90.00
_cell.angle_beta   90.00
_cell.angle_gamma   90.00
#
_symmetry.space_group_name_H-M   'P 1'
#
loop_
_entity.id
_entity.type
_entity.pdbx_description
1 polymer ?
#
loop_
_entity_poly.entity_id
_entity_poly.type
_entity_poly.pdbx_seq_one_letter_code
_entity_poly.pdbx_strand_id
1 'polypeptide(L)' 'MSTTKLTRREQREHAQRFIDTLAGTAFPNSRRIYVHGSQADIRVPMREIELSPT' A
#
# COMPACT_ATOMS: atom_id res chain seq x y z
N MET A 1 -20.62 -23.64 -13.77
CA MET A 1 -19.16 -23.47 -13.57
C MET A 1 -18.84 -23.93 -12.16
N SER A 2 -18.27 -25.13 -11.98
CA SER A 2 -17.99 -25.69 -10.65
C SER A 2 -16.70 -25.08 -10.12
N THR A 3 -16.76 -24.29 -9.04
CA THR A 3 -15.58 -23.75 -8.37
C THR A 3 -14.90 -24.85 -7.56
N THR A 4 -13.81 -25.41 -8.09
CA THR A 4 -12.96 -26.33 -7.36
C THR A 4 -12.39 -25.62 -6.13
N LYS A 5 -12.66 -26.13 -4.92
CA LYS A 5 -12.14 -25.55 -3.68
C LYS A 5 -10.64 -25.83 -3.59
N LEU A 6 -9.84 -24.78 -3.44
CA LEU A 6 -8.40 -24.86 -3.20
C LEU A 6 -8.12 -25.61 -1.90
N THR A 7 -7.01 -26.36 -1.87
CA THR A 7 -6.50 -26.95 -0.64
C THR A 7 -6.03 -25.86 0.31
N ARG A 8 -5.99 -26.15 1.62
CA ARG A 8 -5.49 -25.21 2.64
C ARG A 8 -4.07 -24.70 2.33
N ARG A 9 -3.22 -25.55 1.74
CA ARG A 9 -1.85 -25.20 1.35
C ARG A 9 -1.85 -24.16 0.23
N GLU A 10 -2.58 -24.42 -0.85
CA GLU A 10 -2.68 -23.50 -1.99
C GLU A 10 -3.27 -22.15 -1.59
N GLN A 11 -4.25 -22.16 -0.67
CA GLN A 11 -4.83 -20.93 -0.12
C GLN A 11 -3.79 -20.11 0.66
N ARG A 12 -2.93 -20.75 1.46
CA ARG A 12 -1.82 -20.09 2.16
C ARG A 12 -0.77 -19.55 1.18
N GLU A 13 -0.39 -20.32 0.18
CA GLU A 13 0.56 -19.88 -0.85
C GLU A 13 0.02 -18.70 -1.67
N HIS A 14 -1.29 -18.67 -1.96
CA HIS A 14 -1.93 -17.51 -2.59
C HIS A 14 -1.94 -16.29 -1.67
N ALA A 15 -2.30 -16.45 -0.40
CA ALA A 15 -2.29 -15.36 0.57
C ALA A 15 -0.87 -14.81 0.80
N GLN A 16 0.14 -15.68 0.89
CA GLN A 16 1.53 -15.28 1.03
C GLN A 16 1.99 -14.47 -0.18
N ARG A 17 1.77 -14.97 -1.39
CA ARG A 17 2.07 -14.23 -2.63
C ARG A 17 1.36 -12.89 -2.68
N PHE A 18 0.09 -12.83 -2.27
CA PHE A 18 -0.65 -11.57 -2.20
C PHE A 18 0.00 -10.56 -1.26
N ILE A 19 0.42 -11.00 -0.06
CA ILE A 19 1.15 -10.17 0.92
C ILE A 19 2.51 -9.73 0.38
N ASP A 20 3.25 -10.62 -0.29
CA ASP A 20 4.55 -10.28 -0.87
C ASP A 20 4.41 -9.27 -2.03
N THR A 21 3.33 -9.38 -2.80
CA THR A 21 2.98 -8.45 -3.89
C THR A 21 2.35 -7.14 -3.42
N LEU A 22 1.92 -7.07 -2.16
CA LEU A 22 1.45 -5.84 -1.52
C LEU A 22 2.59 -4.85 -1.25
N ALA A 23 3.81 -5.15 -1.72
CA ALA A 23 4.94 -4.24 -1.77
C ALA A 23 4.51 -2.87 -2.31
N GLY A 24 4.20 -1.96 -1.39
CA GLY A 24 3.99 -0.56 -1.70
C GLY A 24 5.29 -0.10 -2.34
N THR A 25 5.21 0.42 -3.55
CA THR A 25 6.35 1.02 -4.23
C THR A 25 6.99 2.03 -3.27
N ALA A 26 8.11 1.63 -2.66
CA ALA A 26 8.82 2.47 -1.73
C ALA A 26 9.54 3.51 -2.59
N PHE A 27 8.96 4.70 -2.69
CA PHE A 27 9.61 5.83 -3.33
C PHE A 27 10.76 6.27 -2.43
N PRO A 28 12.03 5.97 -2.78
CA PRO A 28 13.17 6.29 -1.93
C PRO A 28 13.21 7.80 -1.68
N ASN A 29 13.67 8.19 -0.49
CA ASN A 29 13.72 9.61 -0.06
C ASN A 29 12.36 10.34 -0.07
N SER A 30 11.25 9.60 0.07
CA SER A 30 9.91 10.19 0.22
C SER A 30 9.24 9.77 1.51
N ARG A 31 8.48 10.67 2.14
CA ARG A 31 7.71 10.38 3.35
C ARG A 31 6.21 10.53 3.12
N ARG A 32 5.41 9.73 3.83
CA ARG A 32 3.95 9.81 3.79
C ARG A 32 3.55 10.88 4.79
N ILE A 33 2.80 11.87 4.35
CA ILE A 33 2.30 12.94 5.20
C ILE A 33 0.77 12.95 5.16
N TYR A 34 0.17 13.55 6.17
CA TYR A 34 -1.26 13.79 6.22
C TYR A 34 -1.49 15.29 6.36
N VAL A 35 -2.12 15.88 5.35
CA VAL A 35 -2.47 17.30 5.36
C VAL A 35 -3.90 17.45 5.88
N HIS A 36 -4.14 18.41 6.77
CA HIS A 36 -5.49 18.73 7.24
C HIS A 36 -6.33 19.29 6.10
N GLY A 37 -7.55 18.77 5.95
CA GLY A 37 -8.53 19.31 5.02
C GLY A 37 -9.21 20.57 5.56
N SER A 38 -10.22 21.04 4.83
CA SER A 38 -11.06 22.17 5.26
C SER A 38 -11.85 21.88 6.54
N GLN A 39 -12.17 20.61 6.79
CA GLN A 39 -12.77 20.14 8.04
C GLN A 39 -11.68 19.51 8.92
N ALA A 40 -11.76 19.75 10.23
CA ALA A 40 -10.75 19.29 11.20
C ALA A 40 -10.55 17.76 11.18
N ASP A 41 -11.61 17.00 10.88
CA ASP A 41 -11.60 15.55 10.87
C ASP A 41 -11.00 14.94 9.59
N ILE A 42 -10.80 15.75 8.55
CA ILE A 42 -10.28 15.28 7.27
C ILE A 42 -8.76 15.32 7.28
N ARG A 43 -8.15 14.17 6.96
CA ARG A 43 -6.71 14.04 6.73
C ARG A 43 -6.44 13.43 5.37
N VAL A 44 -5.85 14.22 4.48
CA VAL A 44 -5.54 13.80 3.10
C VAL A 44 -4.13 13.22 3.06
N PRO A 45 -3.95 11.94 2.65
CA PRO A 45 -2.62 11.36 2.52
C PRO A 45 -1.91 11.92 1.29
N MET A 46 -0.71 12.46 1.49
CA MET A 46 0.16 12.92 0.41
C MET A 46 1.54 12.25 0.51
N ARG A 47 2.34 12.37 -0.55
CA ARG A 47 3.76 12.00 -0.56
C ARG A 47 4.59 13.27 -0.64
N GLU A 48 5.49 13.47 0.31
CA GLU A 48 6.46 14.56 0.27
C GLU A 48 7.78 14.03 -0.30
N ILE A 49 8.38 14.80 -1.20
CA ILE A 49 9.64 14.51 -1.87
C ILE A 49 10.59 15.67 -1.58
N GLU A 50 11.75 15.38 -1.01
CA GLU A 50 12.80 16.39 -0.80
C GLU A 50 13.66 16.52 -2.07
N LEU A 51 13.89 17.76 -2.50
CA LEU A 51 14.72 18.09 -3.66
C LEU A 51 15.98 18.82 -3.19
N SER A 52 17.09 18.61 -3.91
CA SER A 52 18.34 19.37 -3.66
C SER A 52 18.18 20.83 -4.13
N PRO A 53 18.78 21.81 -3.44
CA PRO A 53 18.84 23.20 -3.92
C PRO A 53 19.61 23.31 -5.25
N THR A 54 19.18 24.23 -6.12
CA THR A 54 19.87 24.55 -7.40
C THR A 54 20.88 25.68 -7.23
#